data_AF-A0A074WAH1-F1
#
_entry.id   AF-A0A074WAH1-F1
#
_cell.length_a   1.000
_cell.length_b   1.000
_cell.length_c   1.000
_cell.angle_alpha   90.00
_cell.angle_beta   90.00
_cell.angle_gamma   90.00
#
_symmetry.space_group_name_H-M   'P 1'
#
loop_
_entity.id
_entity.type
_entity.pdbx_description
1 polymer ?
#
loop_
_entity_poly.entity_id
_entity_poly.type
_entity_poly.pdbx_seq_one_letter_code
_entity_poly.pdbx_strand_id
1 'polypeptide(L)'
;LNDEERLLITLKEDEALPWKEIAARFSNQLGQSITVATLQMRYLRLRQRFRSWEERDIEALRQAHEYWEKCKWDIISTKVSRQHVYGVDHFLTNLLQMLEFGVEEKWPSRHCARKWADM
;
A
#
# COMPACT_ATOMS: atom_id res chain seq x y z
N LEU A 1 -9.70 -1.00 -23.75
CA LEU A 1 -9.15 0.37 -23.78
C LEU A 1 -10.04 1.20 -24.69
N ASN A 2 -10.59 2.30 -24.20
CA ASN A 2 -11.22 3.29 -25.08
C ASN A 2 -10.14 4.20 -25.72
N ASP A 3 -10.53 5.03 -26.68
CA ASP A 3 -9.57 5.82 -27.47
C ASP A 3 -8.84 6.89 -26.63
N GLU A 4 -9.51 7.49 -25.66
CA GLU A 4 -8.87 8.41 -24.69
C GLU A 4 -7.82 7.69 -23.82
N GLU A 5 -8.10 6.47 -23.37
CA GLU A 5 -7.15 5.68 -22.58
C GLU A 5 -5.93 5.27 -23.41
N ARG A 6 -6.12 4.93 -24.70
CA ARG A 6 -5.02 4.63 -25.63
C ARG A 6 -4.14 5.87 -25.83
N LEU A 7 -4.77 7.00 -26.12
CA LEU A 7 -4.07 8.28 -26.30
C LEU A 7 -3.26 8.65 -25.04
N LEU A 8 -3.86 8.50 -23.86
CA LEU A 8 -3.17 8.79 -22.58
C LEU A 8 -1.92 7.92 -22.40
N ILE A 9 -1.99 6.63 -22.74
CA ILE A 9 -0.84 5.71 -22.65
C ILE A 9 0.23 6.12 -23.65
N THR A 10 -0.11 6.33 -24.92
CA THR A 10 0.86 6.70 -25.97
C THR A 10 1.58 8.01 -25.64
N LEU A 11 0.84 9.05 -25.23
CA LEU A 11 1.46 10.33 -24.87
C LEU A 11 2.42 10.21 -23.67
N LYS A 12 2.13 9.29 -22.74
CA LYS A 12 2.89 9.16 -21.49
C LYS A 12 4.07 8.19 -21.59
N GLU A 13 3.91 7.07 -22.28
CA GLU A 13 4.90 6.00 -22.40
C GLU A 13 5.73 6.13 -23.68
N ASP A 14 5.08 6.32 -24.82
CA ASP A 14 5.75 6.30 -26.14
C ASP A 14 6.36 7.67 -26.46
N GLU A 15 5.61 8.76 -26.26
CA GLU A 15 6.08 10.14 -26.48
C GLU A 15 6.77 10.74 -25.24
N ALA A 16 6.66 10.07 -24.08
CA ALA A 16 7.26 10.48 -22.80
C ALA A 16 6.95 11.93 -22.37
N LEU A 17 5.79 12.48 -22.74
CA LEU A 17 5.46 13.88 -22.47
C LEU A 17 5.25 14.17 -20.98
N PRO A 18 5.53 15.41 -20.55
CA PRO A 18 5.22 15.84 -19.20
C PRO A 18 3.71 16.01 -19.01
N TRP A 19 3.23 15.72 -17.80
CA TRP A 19 1.80 15.78 -17.46
C TRP A 19 1.10 17.09 -17.83
N LYS A 20 1.82 18.22 -17.73
CA LYS A 20 1.28 19.55 -18.07
C LYS A 20 0.92 19.65 -19.55
N GLU A 21 1.75 19.11 -20.44
CA GLU A 21 1.49 19.12 -21.89
C GLU A 21 0.37 18.16 -22.26
N ILE A 22 0.33 16.98 -21.64
CA ILE A 22 -0.77 16.02 -21.81
C ILE A 22 -2.10 16.68 -21.38
N ALA A 23 -2.12 17.36 -20.23
CA ALA A 23 -3.30 18.07 -19.74
C ALA A 23 -3.77 19.17 -20.71
N ALA A 24 -2.84 19.93 -21.30
CA ALA A 24 -3.17 20.93 -22.32
C ALA A 24 -3.79 20.29 -23.58
N ARG A 25 -3.20 19.20 -24.09
CA ARG A 25 -3.73 18.46 -25.26
C ARG A 25 -5.15 17.94 -25.00
N PHE A 26 -5.37 17.29 -23.86
CA PHE A 26 -6.68 16.78 -23.46
C PHE A 26 -7.71 17.91 -23.28
N SER A 27 -7.29 19.04 -22.70
CA SER A 27 -8.20 20.17 -22.50
C SER A 27 -8.63 20.81 -23.81
N ASN A 28 -7.70 20.92 -24.77
CA ASN A 28 -7.99 21.42 -26.12
C ASN A 28 -8.92 20.49 -26.90
N GLN A 29 -8.77 19.18 -26.75
CA GLN A 29 -9.55 18.19 -27.50
C GLN A 29 -10.98 18.02 -26.96
N LEU A 30 -11.18 18.12 -25.65
CA LEU A 30 -12.50 17.97 -25.00
C LEU A 30 -13.24 19.30 -24.77
N GLY A 31 -12.58 20.43 -25.00
CA GLY A 31 -13.15 21.75 -24.71
C GLY A 31 -13.42 21.99 -23.22
N GLN A 32 -12.78 21.23 -22.32
CA GLN A 32 -12.95 21.31 -20.87
C GLN A 32 -11.59 21.28 -20.18
N SER A 33 -11.43 22.01 -19.08
CA SER A 33 -10.17 22.01 -18.32
C SER A 33 -9.97 20.66 -17.62
N ILE A 34 -9.05 19.84 -18.12
CA ILE A 34 -8.61 18.62 -17.44
C ILE A 34 -7.40 18.94 -16.59
N THR A 35 -7.48 18.59 -15.30
CA THR A 35 -6.36 18.77 -14.38
C THR A 35 -5.33 17.65 -14.52
N VAL A 36 -4.08 17.98 -14.22
CA VAL A 36 -2.98 16.99 -14.14
C VAL A 36 -3.31 15.86 -13.17
N ALA A 37 -3.89 16.18 -12.01
CA ALA A 37 -4.25 15.18 -11.01
C ALA A 37 -5.28 14.16 -11.54
N THR A 38 -6.29 14.63 -12.29
CA THR A 38 -7.28 13.77 -12.94
C THR A 38 -6.61 12.76 -13.89
N LEU A 39 -5.69 13.23 -14.73
CA LEU A 39 -4.97 12.37 -15.68
C LEU A 39 -4.02 11.41 -14.98
N GLN A 40 -3.31 11.86 -13.95
CA GLN A 40 -2.43 11.01 -13.14
C GLN A 40 -3.21 9.87 -12.49
N MET A 41 -4.37 10.17 -11.88
CA MET A 41 -5.21 9.15 -11.26
C MET A 41 -5.80 8.19 -12.30
N ARG A 42 -6.21 8.69 -13.47
CA ARG A 42 -6.70 7.85 -14.57
C ARG A 42 -5.62 6.92 -15.07
N TYR A 43 -4.41 7.42 -15.32
CA TYR A 43 -3.27 6.63 -15.75
C TYR A 43 -2.81 5.62 -14.68
N LEU A 44 -2.79 6.01 -13.39
CA LEU A 44 -2.52 5.09 -12.28
C LEU A 44 -3.48 3.90 -12.29
N ARG A 45 -4.80 4.15 -12.41
CA ARG A 45 -5.82 3.10 -12.50
C ARG A 45 -5.64 2.24 -13.74
N LEU A 46 -5.25 2.82 -14.87
CA LEU A 46 -4.93 2.07 -16.08
C LEU A 46 -3.76 1.12 -15.85
N ARG A 47 -2.64 1.61 -15.31
CA ARG A 47 -1.50 0.76 -14.98
C ARG A 47 -1.86 -0.37 -14.03
N GLN A 48 -2.67 -0.09 -13.02
CA GLN A 48 -3.14 -1.11 -12.08
C GLN A 48 -4.00 -2.16 -12.79
N ARG A 49 -4.91 -1.74 -13.67
CA ARG A 49 -5.79 -2.65 -14.43
C ARG A 49 -5.00 -3.56 -15.38
N PHE A 50 -3.93 -3.06 -15.99
CA PHE A 50 -3.07 -3.81 -16.90
C PHE A 50 -1.81 -4.36 -16.24
N ARG A 51 -1.70 -4.28 -14.91
CA ARG A 51 -0.57 -4.87 -14.20
C ARG A 51 -0.61 -6.38 -14.39
N SER A 52 0.39 -6.92 -15.07
CA SER A 52 0.70 -8.34 -15.02
C SER A 52 1.43 -8.63 -13.70
N TRP A 53 0.91 -9.55 -12.91
CA TRP A 53 1.65 -10.11 -11.79
C TRP A 53 2.73 -11.03 -12.36
N GLU A 54 3.99 -10.67 -12.13
CA GLU A 54 5.10 -11.54 -12.50
C GLU A 54 5.21 -12.70 -11.52
N GLU A 55 5.80 -13.82 -11.95
CA GLU A 55 6.02 -14.99 -11.08
C GLU A 55 6.76 -14.61 -9.78
N ARG A 56 7.72 -13.69 -9.89
CA ARG A 56 8.45 -13.14 -8.73
C ARG A 56 7.53 -12.42 -7.73
N ASP A 57 6.51 -11.72 -8.20
CA ASP A 57 5.59 -10.96 -7.34
C ASP A 57 4.69 -11.94 -6.59
N ILE A 58 4.22 -12.99 -7.28
CA ILE A 58 3.39 -14.06 -6.71
C ILE A 58 4.20 -14.84 -5.66
N GLU A 59 5.44 -15.19 -5.98
CA GLU A 59 6.31 -15.93 -5.08
C GLU A 59 6.67 -15.10 -3.84
N ALA A 60 6.96 -13.81 -4.00
CA ALA A 60 7.18 -12.90 -2.87
C ALA A 60 5.94 -12.80 -1.98
N LEU A 61 4.74 -12.71 -2.57
CA LEU A 61 3.48 -12.70 -1.83
C LEU A 61 3.29 -14.00 -1.05
N ARG A 62 3.56 -15.16 -1.67
CA ARG A 62 3.47 -16.48 -1.03
C ARG A 62 4.41 -16.57 0.17
N GLN A 63 5.67 -16.19 0.00
CA GLN A 63 6.66 -16.20 1.09
C GLN A 63 6.26 -15.27 2.25
N ALA A 64 5.77 -14.06 1.94
CA ALA A 64 5.30 -13.13 2.95
C ALA A 64 4.10 -13.69 3.73
N HIS A 65 3.16 -14.33 3.04
CA HIS A 65 2.01 -14.99 3.67
C HIS A 65 2.44 -16.16 4.56
N GLU A 66 3.28 -17.07 4.06
CA GLU A 66 3.79 -18.21 4.84
C GLU A 66 4.56 -17.76 6.08
N TYR A 67 5.35 -16.69 5.97
CA TYR A 67 6.03 -16.08 7.11
C TYR A 67 5.02 -15.53 8.12
N TRP A 68 4.02 -14.77 7.65
CA TRP A 68 2.97 -14.25 8.51
C TRP A 68 2.23 -15.38 9.23
N GLU A 69 1.84 -16.46 8.56
CA GLU A 69 1.14 -17.57 9.21
C GLU A 69 1.96 -18.20 10.35
N LYS A 70 3.27 -18.35 10.15
CA LYS A 70 4.19 -18.90 11.16
C LYS A 70 4.36 -17.97 12.36
N CYS A 71 4.37 -16.65 12.13
CA CYS A 71 4.72 -15.65 13.14
C CYS A 71 3.55 -14.76 13.58
N LYS A 72 2.32 -15.00 13.10
CA LYS A 72 1.17 -14.09 13.33
C LYS A 72 0.92 -13.82 14.80
N TRP A 73 1.12 -14.82 15.65
CA TRP A 73 0.91 -14.66 17.09
C TRP A 73 2.03 -13.86 17.76
N ASP A 74 3.26 -13.93 17.26
CA ASP A 74 4.36 -13.07 17.71
C ASP A 74 4.13 -11.60 17.30
N ILE A 75 3.62 -11.40 16.08
CA ILE A 75 3.21 -10.09 15.57
C ILE A 75 2.07 -9.54 16.43
N ILE A 76 1.03 -10.33 16.68
CA ILE A 76 -0.12 -9.94 17.52
C ILE A 76 0.33 -9.66 18.94
N SER A 77 1.13 -10.54 19.56
CA SER A 77 1.69 -10.39 20.90
C SER A 77 2.40 -9.05 21.07
N THR A 78 3.20 -8.67 20.07
CA THR A 78 3.91 -7.40 20.02
C THR A 78 2.95 -6.21 19.96
N LYS A 79 1.83 -6.34 19.25
CA LYS A 79 0.85 -5.26 19.04
C LYS A 79 -0.13 -5.08 20.21
N VAL A 80 -0.51 -6.17 20.89
CA VAL A 80 -1.44 -6.10 22.03
C VAL A 80 -0.75 -5.74 23.33
N SER A 81 0.51 -6.14 23.51
CA SER A 81 1.29 -5.88 24.71
C SER A 81 1.90 -4.48 24.68
N ARG A 82 1.76 -3.70 25.75
CA ARG A 82 2.50 -2.45 25.91
C ARG A 82 4.00 -2.75 26.02
N GLN A 83 4.80 -2.37 25.01
CA GLN A 83 6.26 -2.37 25.17
C GLN A 83 6.62 -1.19 26.08
N HIS A 84 6.90 -1.44 27.36
CA HIS A 84 7.59 -0.48 28.19
C HIS A 84 9.03 -0.37 27.68
N VAL A 85 9.29 0.61 26.82
CA VAL A 85 10.64 0.93 26.36
C VAL A 85 11.30 1.77 27.46
N TYR A 86 12.07 1.14 28.33
CA TYR A 86 12.92 1.87 29.27
C TYR A 86 14.14 2.41 28.51
N GLY A 87 14.27 3.74 28.41
CA GLY A 87 15.56 4.39 28.17
C GLY A 87 15.98 4.76 26.74
N VAL A 88 15.05 5.00 25.80
CA VAL A 88 15.40 5.70 24.55
C VAL A 88 14.46 6.88 24.31
N ASP A 89 15.09 8.02 23.97
CA ASP A 89 14.49 9.32 23.79
C ASP A 89 13.27 9.28 22.86
N HIS A 90 12.21 9.99 23.25
CA HIS A 90 10.85 9.94 22.71
C HIS A 90 10.72 10.46 21.25
N PHE A 91 11.84 10.75 20.57
CA PHE A 91 11.85 11.33 19.22
C PHE A 91 11.99 10.32 18.07
N LEU A 92 12.17 9.02 18.35
CA LEU A 92 12.20 7.97 17.31
C LEU A 92 11.02 6.98 17.37
N THR A 93 9.97 7.28 18.14
CA THR A 93 8.73 6.49 18.20
C THR A 93 7.77 6.74 17.03
N ASN A 94 8.25 7.40 15.96
CA ASN A 94 7.46 7.77 14.78
C ASN A 94 7.89 7.04 13.50
N LEU A 95 8.20 5.75 13.62
CA LEU A 95 8.22 4.86 12.46
C LEU A 95 7.76 3.45 12.86
N LEU A 96 6.48 3.36 13.24
CA LEU A 96 5.55 2.27 12.89
C LEU A 96 4.27 2.50 13.70
N GLN A 97 3.20 2.76 12.98
CA GLN A 97 1.82 2.67 13.43
C GLN A 97 1.60 1.48 14.40
N MET A 98 0.72 1.71 15.39
CA MET A 98 0.04 0.71 16.23
C MET A 98 0.71 0.32 17.56
N LEU A 99 0.41 1.11 18.58
CA LEU A 99 0.18 0.69 19.97
C LEU A 99 -1.33 0.79 20.25
N GLU A 100 -2.17 0.10 19.48
CA GLU A 100 -3.60 0.45 19.39
C GLU A 100 -4.51 -0.30 20.38
N PHE A 101 -4.05 -1.44 20.94
CA PHE A 101 -4.94 -2.33 21.69
C PHE A 101 -4.71 -2.35 23.22
N GLY A 102 -3.68 -1.66 23.70
CA GLY A 102 -3.61 -1.15 25.08
C GLY A 102 -3.63 -2.15 26.24
N VAL A 103 -3.27 -3.43 26.06
CA VAL A 103 -3.22 -4.38 27.17
C VAL A 103 -2.03 -4.05 28.07
N GLU A 104 -2.29 -3.71 29.34
CA GLU A 104 -1.27 -3.35 30.32
C GLU A 104 -0.32 -4.51 30.61
N GLU A 105 -0.85 -5.73 30.62
CA GLU A 105 -0.09 -6.97 30.79
C GLU A 105 0.55 -7.42 29.47
N LYS A 106 1.79 -7.89 29.54
CA LYS A 106 2.44 -8.53 28.40
C LYS A 106 1.77 -9.87 28.11
N TRP A 107 1.24 -10.04 26.91
CA TRP A 107 0.65 -11.29 26.44
C TRP A 107 1.62 -12.00 25.49
N PRO A 108 2.23 -13.13 25.89
CA PRO A 108 3.04 -13.94 24.99
C PRO A 108 2.21 -14.49 23.83
N SER A 109 2.85 -14.77 22.70
CA SER A 109 2.24 -15.28 21.47
C SER A 109 1.32 -16.48 21.68
N ARG A 110 1.74 -17.43 22.54
CA ARG A 110 0.92 -18.60 22.89
C ARG A 110 -0.37 -18.23 23.64
N HIS A 111 -0.32 -17.18 24.47
CA HIS A 111 -1.50 -16.69 25.19
C HIS A 111 -2.49 -16.09 24.19
N CYS A 112 -2.03 -15.21 23.30
CA CYS A 112 -2.85 -14.64 22.23
C CYS A 112 -3.53 -15.75 21.39
N ALA A 113 -2.75 -16.76 20.98
CA ALA A 113 -3.25 -17.88 20.18
C ALA A 113 -4.35 -18.68 20.89
N ARG A 114 -4.12 -19.06 22.15
CA ARG A 114 -5.09 -19.80 22.96
C ARG A 114 -6.36 -18.98 23.17
N LYS A 115 -6.21 -17.73 23.58
CA LYS A 115 -7.36 -16.87 23.87
C LYS A 115 -8.22 -16.63 22.64
N TRP A 116 -7.63 -16.54 21.45
CA TRP A 116 -8.37 -16.45 20.18
C TRP A 116 -9.10 -17.74 19.83
N ALA A 117 -8.49 -18.92 20.06
CA ALA A 117 -9.14 -20.20 19.81
C ALA A 117 -10.34 -20.47 20.74
N ASP A 118 -10.38 -19.82 21.90
CA ASP A 118 -11.47 -19.91 22.88
C ASP A 118 -12.65 -18.95 22.59
N MET A 119 -12.56 -18.06 21.59
CA MET A 119 -13.62 -17.12 21.19
C MET A 119 -14.55 -17.75 20.16
#